data_AF-A0A550J8Z7-F1
#
_entry.id   AF-A0A550J8Z7-F1
#
_cell.length_a   1.000
_cell.length_b   1.000
_cell.length_c   1.000
_cell.angle_alpha   90.00
_cell.angle_beta   90.00
_cell.angle_gamma   90.00
#
_symmetry.space_group_name_H-M   'P 1'
#
loop_
_entity.id
_entity.type
_entity.pdbx_description
1 polymer ?
#
loop_
_entity_poly.entity_id
_entity_poly.type
_entity_poly.pdbx_seq_one_letter_code
_entity_poly.pdbx_strand_id
1 'polypeptide(L)' 'MKKIVVIATGLLALLYLLNPGAGIFELIPDNIPYIGNLDEAGAVALLLACLRYFGFDLTNFFRRDSNPNTPKR' A
#
# COMPACT_ATOMS: atom_id res chain seq x y z
N MET A 1 -18.73 -8.63 11.51
CA MET A 1 -18.40 -9.21 10.18
C MET A 1 -17.48 -8.31 9.37
N LYS A 2 -17.85 -7.05 9.05
CA LYS A 2 -17.02 -6.14 8.22
C LYS A 2 -15.56 -5.98 8.69
N LYS A 3 -15.32 -5.79 10.00
CA LYS A 3 -13.96 -5.63 10.56
C LYS A 3 -13.04 -6.83 10.31
N ILE A 4 -13.57 -8.04 10.46
CA ILE A 4 -12.80 -9.29 10.28
C ILE A 4 -12.38 -9.42 8.82
N VAL A 5 -13.27 -9.09 7.88
CA VAL A 5 -12.95 -9.08 6.44
C VAL A 5 -11.82 -8.10 6.16
N VAL A 6 -11.90 -6.86 6.67
CA VAL A 6 -10.84 -5.85 6.46
C VAL A 6 -9.50 -6.29 7.06
N ILE A 7 -9.48 -6.93 8.24
CA ILE A 7 -8.25 -7.49 8.84
C ILE A 7 -7.68 -8.59 7.95
N ALA A 8 -8.52 -9.55 7.53
CA ALA A 8 -8.08 -10.64 6.67
C ALA A 8 -7.53 -10.12 5.33
N THR A 9 -8.21 -9.16 4.70
CA THR A 9 -7.76 -8.52 3.46
C THR A 9 -6.43 -7.77 3.65
N GLY A 10 -6.26 -7.03 4.75
CA GLY A 10 -5.00 -6.36 5.06
C GLY A 10 -3.86 -7.34 5.29
N LEU A 11 -4.09 -8.45 5.99
CA LEU A 11 -3.09 -9.50 6.21
C LEU A 11 -2.70 -10.20 4.89
N LEU A 12 -3.67 -10.46 4.01
CA LEU A 12 -3.38 -11.01 2.69
C LEU A 12 -2.55 -10.06 1.83
N ALA A 13 -2.89 -8.76 1.81
CA ALA A 13 -2.11 -7.75 1.11
C ALA A 13 -0.68 -7.65 1.65
N LEU A 14 -0.51 -7.72 2.97
CA LEU A 14 0.80 -7.73 3.60
C LEU A 14 1.62 -8.97 3.24
N LEU A 15 1.03 -10.17 3.31
CA LEU A 15 1.68 -11.42 2.95
C LEU A 15 2.10 -11.43 1.47
N TYR A 16 1.27 -10.90 0.60
CA TYR A 16 1.57 -10.75 -0.81
C TYR A 16 2.77 -9.81 -1.04
N LEU A 17 2.78 -8.64 -0.39
CA LEU A 17 3.89 -7.68 -0.44
C LEU A 17 5.21 -8.21 0.11
N LEU A 18 5.16 -9.11 1.11
CA LEU A 18 6.35 -9.76 1.63
C LEU A 18 6.98 -10.73 0.62
N ASN A 19 6.24 -11.11 -0.44
CA ASN A 19 6.68 -12.00 -1.50
C ASN A 19 7.47 -13.23 -0.98
N PRO A 20 6.91 -14.05 -0.07
CA PRO A 20 7.63 -15.19 0.50
C PRO A 20 7.98 -16.26 -0.56
N GLY A 21 7.30 -16.23 -1.71
CA GLY A 21 7.59 -17.08 -2.86
C GLY A 21 8.73 -16.58 -3.76
N ALA A 22 9.34 -15.43 -3.44
CA ALA A 22 10.46 -14.83 -4.17
C ALA A 22 10.24 -14.71 -5.70
N GLY A 23 9.02 -14.40 -6.13
CA GLY A 23 8.69 -14.26 -7.57
C GLY A 23 8.53 -15.58 -8.34
N ILE A 24 8.54 -16.75 -7.67
CA ILE A 24 8.36 -18.05 -8.34
C ILE A 24 6.92 -18.23 -8.88
N PHE A 25 5.95 -17.50 -8.34
CA PHE A 25 4.54 -17.52 -8.75
C PHE A 25 4.05 -16.11 -9.08
N GLU A 26 4.65 -15.47 -10.09
CA GLU A 26 4.18 -14.18 -10.61
C GLU A 26 2.97 -14.39 -11.54
N LEU A 27 1.84 -13.76 -11.22
CA LEU A 27 0.61 -13.82 -12.03
C LEU A 27 0.69 -12.92 -13.27
N ILE A 28 1.49 -11.86 -13.20
CA ILE A 28 1.75 -10.89 -14.26
C ILE A 28 3.26 -10.89 -14.53
N PRO A 29 3.71 -10.87 -15.80
CA PRO A 29 5.13 -10.76 -16.12
C PRO A 29 5.69 -9.41 -15.63
N ASP A 30 6.45 -9.46 -14.54
CA ASP A 30 6.81 -8.32 -13.71
C ASP A 30 8.10 -7.60 -14.17
N ASN A 31 8.70 -8.10 -15.25
CA ASN A 31 10.01 -7.71 -15.77
C ASN A 31 9.94 -6.61 -16.84
N ILE A 32 8.76 -6.01 -17.05
CA ILE A 32 8.60 -4.94 -18.05
C ILE A 32 9.06 -3.62 -17.43
N PRO A 33 10.10 -2.97 -17.99
CA PRO A 33 10.51 -1.66 -17.51
C PRO A 33 9.33 -0.67 -17.57
N TYR A 34 9.21 0.18 -16.53
CA TYR A 34 8.14 1.18 -16.30
C TYR A 34 6.78 0.67 -15.80
N ILE A 35 6.42 -0.61 -16.01
CA ILE A 35 5.08 -1.16 -15.66
C ILE A 35 5.17 -2.33 -14.67
N GLY A 36 6.36 -2.90 -14.49
CA GLY A 36 6.62 -3.90 -13.45
C GLY A 36 6.20 -3.40 -12.08
N ASN A 37 5.58 -4.31 -11.33
CA ASN A 37 5.09 -4.28 -9.97
C ASN A 37 3.79 -3.52 -9.72
N LEU A 38 2.90 -3.49 -10.72
CA LEU A 38 1.63 -2.77 -10.61
C LEU A 38 0.68 -3.43 -9.59
N ASP A 39 0.71 -4.76 -9.52
CA ASP A 39 -0.04 -5.55 -8.57
C ASP A 39 0.46 -5.35 -7.14
N GLU A 40 1.76 -5.19 -6.91
CA GLU A 40 2.33 -4.79 -5.61
C GLU A 40 1.91 -3.38 -5.24
N ALA A 41 1.92 -2.43 -6.18
CA ALA A 41 1.41 -1.08 -5.94
C ALA A 41 -0.08 -1.11 -5.53
N GLY A 42 -0.87 -1.97 -6.19
CA GLY A 42 -2.26 -2.26 -5.81
C GLY A 42 -2.36 -2.86 -4.40
N ALA A 43 -1.49 -3.80 -4.06
CA ALA A 43 -1.44 -4.40 -2.73
C ALA A 43 -1.06 -3.38 -1.64
N VAL A 44 -0.14 -2.45 -1.92
CA VAL A 44 0.18 -1.33 -1.01
C VAL A 44 -1.03 -0.44 -0.81
N ALA A 45 -1.70 -0.03 -1.90
CA ALA A 45 -2.88 0.82 -1.81
C ALA A 45 -4.00 0.15 -1.00
N LEU A 46 -4.22 -1.15 -1.20
CA LEU A 46 -5.18 -1.95 -0.46
C LEU A 46 -4.83 -2.05 1.03
N LEU A 47 -3.55 -2.29 1.35
CA LEU A 47 -3.06 -2.34 2.72
C LEU A 47 -3.25 -0.99 3.43
N LEU A 48 -2.89 0.10 2.78
CA LEU A 48 -3.09 1.46 3.30
C LEU A 48 -4.58 1.78 3.53
N ALA A 49 -5.46 1.36 2.62
CA ALA A 49 -6.90 1.52 2.79
C ALA A 49 -7.44 0.72 4.01
N CYS A 50 -6.93 -0.49 4.22
CA CYS A 50 -7.27 -1.33 5.37
C CYS A 50 -6.78 -0.72 6.68
N LEU A 51 -5.55 -0.18 6.71
CA LEU A 51 -5.01 0.54 7.88
C LEU A 51 -5.83 1.80 8.19
N ARG A 52 -6.17 2.57 7.17
CA ARG A 52 -7.00 3.78 7.30
C ARG A 52 -8.40 3.47 7.83
N TYR A 53 -8.97 2.30 7.48
CA TYR A 53 -10.25 1.84 8.05
C TYR A 53 -10.20 1.70 9.58
N PHE A 54 -9.02 1.40 10.15
CA PHE A 54 -8.80 1.34 11.60
C PHE A 54 -8.30 2.65 12.21
N GLY A 55 -8.17 3.72 11.42
CA GLY A 55 -7.69 5.04 11.86
C GLY A 55 -6.18 5.24 11.73
N PHE A 56 -5.45 4.26 11.20
CA PHE A 56 -4.02 4.41 10.91
C PHE A 56 -3.83 4.96 9.49
N ASP A 57 -3.67 6.27 9.38
CA ASP A 57 -3.41 6.91 8.09
C ASP A 57 -1.91 7.24 7.95
N LEU A 58 -1.18 6.28 7.38
CA LEU A 58 0.25 6.41 7.09
C LEU A 58 0.54 7.42 5.95
N THR A 59 -0.47 7.81 5.17
CA THR A 59 -0.29 8.77 4.07
C THR A 59 -0.15 10.20 4.58
N ASN A 60 -0.62 10.48 5.80
CA ASN A 60 -0.49 11.80 6.42
C ASN A 60 0.97 12.25 6.62
N PHE A 61 1.92 11.32 6.72
CA PHE A 61 3.35 11.68 6.78
C PHE A 61 3.85 12.33 5.48
N PHE A 62 3.25 11.98 4.34
CA PHE A 62 3.60 12.56 3.04
C PHE A 62 2.84 13.85 2.75
N ARG A 63 1.87 14.22 3.59
CA ARG A 63 1.10 15.45 3.43
C ARG A 63 1.99 16.63 3.77
N ARG A 64 2.54 17.26 2.74
CA ARG A 64 3.27 18.52 2.89
C ARG A 64 2.33 19.56 3.49
N ASP A 65 2.74 20.12 4.63
CA ASP A 65 2.03 21.24 5.24
C ASP A 65 2.11 22.43 4.27
N SER A 66 1.04 22.61 3.49
CA SER A 66 0.79 23.81 2.73
C SER A 66 0.36 24.91 3.69
N ASN A 67 1.21 25.30 4.64
CA ASN A 67 0.98 26.48 5.44
C ASN A 67 1.41 27.71 4.60
N PRO A 68 0.47 28.49 4.04
CA PRO A 68 0.79 29.64 3.21
C PRO A 68 1.51 30.75 3.99
N ASN A 69 1.53 30.69 5.33
CA ASN A 69 2.19 31.67 6.20
C ASN A 69 3.59 31.23 6.67
N THR A 70 4.18 30.18 6.08
CA THR A 70 5.56 29.82 6.41
C THR A 70 6.51 30.79 5.71
N PRO A 71 7.28 31.63 6.42
CA PRO A 71 8.20 32.55 5.78
C PRO A 71 9.22 31.74 4.96
N LYS A 72 9.31 32.03 3.65
CA LYS A 72 10.37 31.48 2.81
C LYS A 72 11.69 32.04 3.35
N ARG A 73 12.54 31.13 3.85
CA ARG A 73 13.94 31.44 4.19
C ARG A 73 14.73 31.75 2.93
#